data_AF-A0A923JD60-F1
#
_entry.id   AF-A0A923JD60-F1
#
_cell.length_a   1.000
_cell.length_b   1.000
_cell.length_c   1.000
_cell.angle_alpha   90.00
_cell.angle_beta   90.00
_cell.angle_gamma   90.00
#
_symmetry.space_group_name_H-M   'P 1'
#
loop_
_entity.id
_entity.type
_entity.pdbx_description
1 polymer ?
#
loop_
_entity_poly.entity_id
_entity_poly.type
_entity_poly.pdbx_seq_one_letter_code
_entity_poly.pdbx_strand_id
1 'polypeptide(L)'
;MGNERGPVVGRRILIALLVPAVVVHARLAVGTTWPLLAVLEVAVAIAAVAALALVVRRADGRALLAAAVAGGLGVALFLVPGLVRLVQGQDAAGWLDPWAFGALLVDAMVVRIAFFTLRKLDEPSVT
;
A
#
# COMPACT_ATOMS: atom_id res chain seq x y z
N MET A 1 -31.89 -7.97 6.34
CA MET A 1 -30.64 -8.37 7.01
C MET A 1 -29.53 -8.47 5.97
N GLY A 2 -28.59 -7.53 5.87
CA GLY A 2 -27.57 -7.64 4.81
C GLY A 2 -26.43 -6.61 4.69
N ASN A 3 -26.48 -5.42 5.32
CA ASN A 3 -25.48 -4.37 5.03
C ASN A 3 -24.40 -4.12 6.09
N GLU A 4 -24.47 -4.74 7.28
CA GLU A 4 -23.51 -4.46 8.36
C GLU A 4 -22.14 -5.12 8.17
N ARG A 5 -22.02 -6.11 7.27
CA ARG A 5 -20.75 -6.87 7.08
C ARG A 5 -19.73 -6.14 6.21
N GLY A 6 -20.15 -5.15 5.41
CA GLY A 6 -19.29 -4.47 4.43
C GLY A 6 -18.05 -3.80 5.02
N PRO A 7 -18.20 -2.90 6.02
CA PRO A 7 -17.07 -2.20 6.64
C PRO A 7 -16.12 -3.14 7.40
N VAL A 8 -16.67 -4.17 8.04
CA VAL A 8 -15.90 -5.15 8.83
C VAL A 8 -15.03 -6.03 7.92
N VAL A 9 -15.57 -6.47 6.78
CA VAL A 9 -14.82 -7.27 5.80
C VAL A 9 -13.72 -6.41 5.14
N GLY A 10 -14.04 -5.17 4.74
CA GLY A 10 -13.05 -4.24 4.16
C GLY A 10 -11.86 -3.99 5.08
N ARG A 11 -12.12 -3.75 6.37
CA ARG A 11 -11.07 -3.60 7.40
C ARG A 11 -10.19 -4.84 7.53
N ARG A 12 -10.76 -6.04 7.56
CA ARG A 12 -10.00 -7.30 7.70
C ARG A 12 -9.09 -7.55 6.50
N ILE A 13 -9.61 -7.32 5.29
CA ILE A 13 -8.83 -7.42 4.05
C ILE A 13 -7.69 -6.40 4.08
N LEU A 14 -7.96 -5.16 4.46
CA LEU A 14 -6.95 -4.11 4.53
C LEU A 14 -5.83 -4.44 5.52
N ILE A 15 -6.16 -4.98 6.70
CA ILE A 15 -5.16 -5.47 7.67
C ILE A 15 -4.32 -6.59 7.05
N ALA A 16 -4.97 -7.56 6.40
CA ALA A 16 -4.29 -8.68 5.75
C ALA A 16 -3.37 -8.24 4.59
N LEU A 17 -3.61 -7.08 3.96
CA LEU A 17 -2.77 -6.50 2.92
C LEU A 17 -1.64 -5.62 3.48
N LEU A 18 -1.88 -4.88 4.58
CA LEU A 18 -0.86 -4.01 5.17
C LEU A 18 0.27 -4.79 5.82
N VAL A 19 0.01 -5.98 6.38
CA VAL A 19 1.05 -6.86 6.92
C VAL A 19 2.09 -7.25 5.85
N PRO A 20 1.71 -7.83 4.69
CA PRO A 20 2.67 -8.14 3.64
C PRO A 20 3.31 -6.88 3.04
N ALA A 21 2.61 -5.73 2.96
CA ALA A 21 3.22 -4.48 2.51
C ALA A 21 4.45 -4.10 3.36
N VAL A 22 4.31 -4.15 4.69
CA VAL A 22 5.42 -3.92 5.63
C VAL A 22 6.58 -4.89 5.37
N VAL A 23 6.27 -6.18 5.20
CA VAL A 23 7.29 -7.23 5.01
C VAL A 23 8.05 -7.02 3.71
N VAL A 24 7.34 -6.72 2.61
CA VAL A 24 7.97 -6.55 1.30
C VAL A 24 8.86 -5.31 1.28
N HIS A 25 8.40 -4.16 1.78
CA HIS A 25 9.23 -2.94 1.84
C HIS A 25 10.45 -3.11 2.76
N ALA A 26 10.30 -3.81 3.90
CA ALA A 26 11.44 -4.13 4.75
C ALA A 26 12.46 -5.05 4.02
N ARG A 27 11.97 -6.04 3.26
CA ARG A 27 12.82 -6.93 2.47
C ARG A 27 13.53 -6.19 1.32
N LEU A 28 12.85 -5.25 0.66
CA LEU A 28 13.42 -4.43 -0.40
C LEU A 28 14.47 -3.46 0.15
N ALA A 29 14.23 -2.84 1.31
CA ALA A 29 15.20 -1.99 1.99
C ALA A 29 16.53 -2.70 2.29
N VAL A 30 16.47 -3.97 2.70
CA VAL A 30 17.68 -4.80 2.95
C VAL A 30 18.30 -5.33 1.66
N GLY A 31 17.49 -5.52 0.60
CA GLY A 31 17.93 -6.11 -0.66
C GLY A 31 18.59 -5.14 -1.64
N THR A 32 18.37 -3.84 -1.48
CA THR A 32 18.90 -2.83 -2.41
C THR A 32 20.32 -2.41 -2.03
N THR A 33 21.15 -2.17 -3.05
CA THR A 33 22.50 -1.59 -2.90
C THR A 33 22.48 -0.07 -2.99
N TRP A 34 21.32 0.55 -3.23
CA TRP A 34 21.17 2.00 -3.42
C TRP A 34 20.72 2.65 -2.10
N PRO A 35 21.58 3.45 -1.42
CA PRO A 35 21.27 3.94 -0.07
C PRO A 35 20.00 4.78 0.00
N LEU A 36 19.78 5.66 -0.98
CA LEU A 36 18.56 6.48 -1.03
C LEU A 36 17.31 5.61 -1.19
N LEU A 37 17.35 4.58 -2.04
CA LEU A 37 16.22 3.67 -2.21
C LEU A 37 15.95 2.89 -0.92
N ALA A 38 16.99 2.44 -0.22
CA ALA A 38 16.83 1.78 1.08
C ALA A 38 16.11 2.68 2.09
N VAL A 39 16.48 3.96 2.17
CA VAL A 39 15.82 4.94 3.06
C VAL A 39 14.35 5.13 2.68
N LEU A 40 14.03 5.23 1.39
CA LEU A 40 12.65 5.36 0.93
C LEU A 40 11.82 4.11 1.23
N GLU A 41 12.38 2.92 1.02
CA GLU A 41 11.73 1.64 1.35
C GLU A 41 11.44 1.54 2.86
N VAL A 42 12.38 1.95 3.72
CA VAL A 42 12.15 2.04 5.17
C VAL A 42 11.06 3.05 5.50
N ALA A 43 11.04 4.21 4.84
CA ALA A 43 10.00 5.22 5.07
C ALA A 43 8.60 4.70 4.69
N VAL A 44 8.47 3.98 3.57
CA VAL A 44 7.21 3.35 3.17
C VAL A 44 6.82 2.24 4.14
N ALA A 45 7.77 1.41 4.59
CA ALA A 45 7.50 0.39 5.60
C ALA A 45 6.97 1.02 6.91
N ILE A 46 7.56 2.12 7.38
CA ILE A 46 7.08 2.87 8.56
C ILE A 46 5.67 3.43 8.32
N ALA A 47 5.40 4.00 7.13
CA ALA A 47 4.08 4.49 6.77
C ALA A 47 3.03 3.37 6.77
N ALA A 48 3.38 2.19 6.25
CA ALA A 48 2.54 1.00 6.27
C ALA A 48 2.28 0.47 7.69
N VAL A 49 3.30 0.48 8.58
CA VAL A 49 3.12 0.14 10.01
C VAL A 49 2.19 1.14 10.70
N ALA A 50 2.36 2.43 10.45
CA ALA A 50 1.50 3.46 11.02
C ALA A 50 0.05 3.31 10.54
N ALA A 51 -0.16 3.09 9.24
CA ALA A 51 -1.47 2.81 8.67
C ALA A 51 -2.09 1.54 9.27
N LEU A 52 -1.32 0.45 9.41
CA LEU A 52 -1.75 -0.79 10.04
C LEU A 52 -2.20 -0.55 11.48
N ALA A 53 -1.37 0.13 12.28
CA ALA A 53 -1.69 0.46 13.67
C ALA A 53 -2.96 1.32 13.76
N LEU A 54 -3.13 2.28 12.85
CA LEU A 54 -4.34 3.09 12.77
C LEU A 54 -5.57 2.23 12.45
N VAL A 55 -5.55 1.43 11.38
CA VAL A 55 -6.68 0.58 10.95
C VAL A 55 -7.03 -0.49 11.98
N VAL A 56 -6.03 -1.03 12.69
CA VAL A 56 -6.23 -1.97 13.80
C VAL A 56 -6.90 -1.28 14.99
N ARG A 57 -6.56 -0.02 15.30
CA ARG A 57 -7.15 0.72 16.43
C ARG A 57 -8.52 1.32 16.11
N ARG A 58 -8.67 1.91 14.92
CA ARG A 58 -9.83 2.66 14.46
C ARG A 58 -9.99 2.49 12.95
N ALA A 59 -11.20 2.17 12.50
CA ALA A 59 -11.53 2.05 11.08
C ALA A 59 -12.33 3.26 10.60
N ASP A 60 -11.88 4.46 10.97
CA ASP A 60 -12.47 5.72 10.53
C ASP A 60 -11.91 6.14 9.16
N GLY A 61 -12.54 7.13 8.52
CA GLY A 61 -12.12 7.63 7.21
C GLY A 61 -10.66 8.10 7.18
N ARG A 62 -10.14 8.63 8.30
CA ARG A 62 -8.74 9.08 8.41
C ARG A 62 -7.76 7.90 8.38
N ALA A 63 -8.05 6.81 9.08
CA ALA A 63 -7.24 5.60 9.05
C ALA A 63 -7.25 4.95 7.65
N LEU A 64 -8.40 4.94 6.98
CA LEU A 64 -8.52 4.44 5.61
C LEU A 64 -7.76 5.33 4.62
N LEU A 65 -7.84 6.65 4.75
CA LEU A 65 -7.05 7.58 3.95
C LEU A 65 -5.54 7.38 4.17
N ALA A 66 -5.10 7.21 5.42
CA ALA A 66 -3.70 6.93 5.73
C ALA A 66 -3.21 5.63 5.06
N ALA A 67 -4.03 4.58 5.05
CA ALA A 67 -3.72 3.35 4.35
C ALA A 67 -3.65 3.54 2.83
N ALA A 68 -4.58 4.28 2.23
CA ALA A 68 -4.56 4.60 0.81
C ALA A 68 -3.30 5.41 0.43
N VAL A 69 -2.90 6.36 1.26
CA VAL A 69 -1.66 7.14 1.05
C VAL A 69 -0.43 6.25 1.18
N ALA A 70 -0.37 5.37 2.20
CA ALA A 70 0.76 4.45 2.36
C ALA A 70 0.93 3.53 1.14
N GLY A 71 -0.15 2.91 0.66
CA GLY A 71 -0.11 2.12 -0.58
C GLY A 71 0.24 2.98 -1.81
N GLY A 72 -0.28 4.20 -1.90
CA GLY A 72 0.05 5.12 -3.00
C GLY A 72 1.54 5.47 -3.05
N LEU A 73 2.18 5.65 -1.90
CA LEU A 73 3.62 5.87 -1.82
C LEU A 73 4.43 4.65 -2.29
N GLY A 74 4.01 3.43 -1.91
CA GLY A 74 4.64 2.21 -2.38
C GLY A 74 4.51 2.00 -3.90
N VAL A 75 3.32 2.24 -4.45
CA VAL A 75 3.10 2.26 -5.92
C VAL A 75 4.02 3.27 -6.60
N ALA A 76 4.09 4.50 -6.07
CA ALA A 76 4.95 5.55 -6.64
C ALA A 76 6.43 5.17 -6.56
N LEU A 77 6.87 4.56 -5.45
CA LEU A 77 8.25 4.13 -5.24
C LEU A 77 8.66 3.02 -6.21
N PHE A 78 7.73 2.16 -6.63
CA PHE A 78 7.97 1.21 -7.71
C PHE A 78 8.02 1.88 -9.09
N LEU A 79 7.00 2.69 -9.43
CA LEU A 79 6.81 3.21 -10.79
C LEU A 79 7.82 4.29 -11.16
N VAL A 80 8.12 5.24 -10.26
CA VAL A 80 8.96 6.41 -10.58
C VAL A 80 10.38 6.01 -10.98
N PRO A 81 11.13 5.20 -10.20
CA PRO A 81 12.46 4.75 -10.61
C PRO A 81 12.42 3.94 -11.90
N GLY A 82 11.38 3.12 -12.08
CA GLY A 82 11.16 2.33 -13.29
C GLY A 82 11.03 3.19 -14.55
N LEU A 83 10.16 4.19 -14.50
CA LEU A 83 9.94 5.13 -15.61
C LEU A 83 11.21 5.94 -15.91
N VAL A 84 11.94 6.38 -14.89
CA VAL A 84 13.21 7.09 -15.07
C VAL A 84 14.23 6.22 -15.82
N ARG A 85 14.38 4.94 -15.44
CA ARG A 85 15.29 4.01 -16.11
C ARG A 85 14.90 3.77 -17.58
N LEU A 86 13.60 3.59 -17.84
CA LEU A 86 13.08 3.43 -19.21
C LEU A 86 13.38 4.66 -20.08
N VAL A 87 13.16 5.87 -19.55
CA VAL A 87 13.47 7.14 -20.24
C VAL A 87 14.98 7.28 -20.50
N GLN A 88 15.82 6.73 -19.64
CA GLN A 88 17.28 6.69 -19.81
C GLN A 88 17.77 5.58 -20.77
N GLY A 89 16.86 4.83 -21.41
CA GLY A 89 17.19 3.75 -22.34
C GLY A 89 17.73 2.49 -21.67
N GLN A 90 17.55 2.34 -20.35
CA GLN A 90 17.92 1.12 -19.64
C GLN A 90 16.88 0.02 -19.83
N ASP A 91 17.33 -1.21 -19.71
CA ASP A 91 16.55 -2.43 -19.87
C ASP A 91 15.54 -2.61 -18.73
N ALA A 92 14.32 -3.04 -19.09
CA ALA A 92 13.22 -3.27 -18.17
C ALA A 92 13.44 -4.48 -17.23
N ALA A 93 14.58 -5.17 -17.31
CA ALA A 93 14.88 -6.36 -16.52
C ALA A 93 14.81 -6.10 -15.00
N GLY A 94 15.04 -4.87 -14.56
CA GLY A 94 14.85 -4.47 -13.16
C GLY A 94 13.40 -4.55 -12.65
N TRP A 95 12.40 -4.58 -13.53
CA TRP A 95 10.98 -4.79 -13.17
C TRP A 95 10.63 -6.26 -12.92
N LEU A 96 11.52 -7.19 -13.29
CA LEU A 96 11.31 -8.63 -13.11
C LEU A 96 11.70 -9.12 -11.72
N ASP A 97 12.12 -8.24 -10.81
CA ASP A 97 12.33 -8.60 -9.41
C ASP A 97 10.97 -9.01 -8.78
N PRO A 98 10.82 -10.26 -8.32
CA PRO A 98 9.54 -10.74 -7.78
C PRO A 98 9.08 -9.98 -6.55
N TRP A 99 10.02 -9.45 -5.75
CA TRP A 99 9.70 -8.69 -4.55
C TRP A 99 9.17 -7.30 -4.90
N ALA A 100 9.82 -6.59 -5.82
CA ALA A 100 9.37 -5.28 -6.28
C ALA A 100 7.98 -5.37 -6.96
N PHE A 101 7.76 -6.38 -7.81
CA PHE A 101 6.45 -6.61 -8.41
C PHE A 101 5.39 -6.99 -7.36
N GLY A 102 5.77 -7.82 -6.38
CA GLY A 102 4.91 -8.16 -5.24
C GLY A 102 4.51 -6.93 -4.43
N ALA A 103 5.43 -6.00 -4.19
CA ALA A 103 5.17 -4.73 -3.51
C ALA A 103 4.10 -3.93 -4.24
N LEU A 104 4.31 -3.69 -5.54
CA LEU A 104 3.37 -2.98 -6.40
C LEU A 104 1.96 -3.56 -6.32
N LEU A 105 1.84 -4.88 -6.44
CA LEU A 105 0.55 -5.55 -6.41
C LEU A 105 -0.16 -5.37 -5.06
N VAL A 106 0.56 -5.59 -3.96
CA VAL A 106 0.01 -5.43 -2.61
C VAL A 106 -0.41 -3.98 -2.38
N ASP A 107 0.43 -3.02 -2.73
CA ASP A 107 0.17 -1.60 -2.52
C ASP A 107 -1.02 -1.11 -3.34
N ALA A 108 -1.10 -1.50 -4.62
CA ALA A 108 -2.25 -1.19 -5.46
C ALA A 108 -3.56 -1.76 -4.89
N MET A 109 -3.51 -2.95 -4.29
CA MET A 109 -4.66 -3.54 -3.60
C MET A 109 -4.99 -2.79 -2.31
N VAL A 110 -4.00 -2.37 -1.52
CA VAL A 110 -4.20 -1.52 -0.34
C VAL A 110 -4.95 -0.26 -0.72
N VAL A 111 -4.49 0.46 -1.77
CA VAL A 111 -5.16 1.68 -2.26
C VAL A 111 -6.60 1.38 -2.66
N ARG A 112 -6.82 0.34 -3.48
CA ARG A 112 -8.15 -0.01 -3.99
C ARG A 112 -9.13 -0.34 -2.86
N ILE A 113 -8.71 -1.18 -1.91
CA ILE A 113 -9.57 -1.61 -0.80
C ILE A 113 -9.82 -0.47 0.19
N ALA A 114 -8.79 0.34 0.50
CA ALA A 114 -8.95 1.50 1.36
C ALA A 114 -9.96 2.50 0.77
N PHE A 115 -9.84 2.83 -0.51
CA PHE A 115 -10.73 3.77 -1.18
C PHE A 115 -12.15 3.23 -1.33
N PHE A 116 -12.30 1.95 -1.66
CA PHE A 116 -13.61 1.29 -1.71
C PHE A 116 -14.31 1.29 -0.34
N THR A 117 -13.56 1.00 0.73
CA THR A 117 -14.09 1.00 2.09
C THR A 117 -14.47 2.41 2.52
N LEU A 118 -13.66 3.41 2.17
CA LEU A 118 -13.94 4.82 2.46
C LEU A 118 -15.22 5.30 1.78
N ARG A 119 -15.40 5.01 0.49
CA ARG A 119 -16.64 5.33 -0.25
C ARG A 119 -17.89 4.73 0.39
N LYS A 120 -17.79 3.51 0.92
CA LYS A 120 -18.91 2.86 1.63
C LYS A 120 -19.25 3.49 2.98
N LEU A 121 -18.30 4.20 3.61
CA LEU A 121 -18.59 4.96 4.82
C LEU A 121 -19.29 6.29 4.51
N ASP A 122 -19.05 6.85 3.32
CA ASP A 122 -19.61 8.14 2.89
C ASP A 122 -20.99 8.02 2.21
N GLU A 123 -21.46 6.82 1.85
CA GLU A 123 -22.80 6.61 1.30
C GLU A 123 -23.87 6.98 2.35
N PRO A 124 -24.69 8.03 2.14
CA PRO A 124 -25.76 8.37 3.06
C PRO A 124 -26.78 7.23 3.08
N SER A 125 -27.15 6.77 4.28
CA SER A 125 -28.25 5.82 4.44
C SER A 125 -29.52 6.46 3.89
N VAL A 126 -29.96 6.03 2.71
CA VAL A 126 -31.27 6.37 2.16
C VAL A 126 -32.30 5.76 3.11
N THR A 127 -32.80 6.57 4.03
CA THR A 127 -33.98 6.31 4.86
C THR A 127 -35.19 6.95 4.21
#